data_AF-A0AAE3GNL9-F1
#
_entry.id   AF-A0AAE3GNL9-F1
#
_cell.length_a   1.000
_cell.length_b   1.000
_cell.length_c   1.000
_cell.angle_alpha   90.00
_cell.angle_beta   90.00
_cell.angle_gamma   90.00
#
_symmetry.space_group_name_H-M   'P 1'
#
loop_
_entity.id
_entity.type
_entity.pdbx_description
1 polymer ?
#
loop_
_entity_poly.entity_id
_entity_poly.type
_entity_poly.pdbx_seq_one_letter_code
_entity_poly.pdbx_strand_id
1 'polypeptide(L)' 'MRLYPRLLHSKPNERNNWRFIADNEGIHWSDIDEDISVKNIILGQRTNVRELSQIPDLTWENWLE' A
#
# COMPACT_ATOMS: atom_id res chain seq x y z
N MET A 1 -1.60 -3.18 17.55
CA MET A 1 -2.43 -4.06 16.70
C MET A 1 -3.27 -3.13 15.85
N ARG A 2 -3.00 -2.93 14.55
CA ARG A 2 -3.31 -3.88 13.48
C ARG A 2 -2.58 -3.45 12.20
N LEU A 3 -2.00 -4.41 11.50
CA LEU A 3 -1.51 -4.25 10.12
C LEU A 3 -2.73 -4.31 9.19
N TYR A 4 -2.89 -3.31 8.32
CA TYR A 4 -3.81 -3.27 7.17
C TYR A 4 -5.32 -3.37 7.51
N PRO A 5 -5.90 -2.34 8.15
CA PRO A 5 -7.29 -2.37 8.59
C PRO A 5 -8.29 -2.48 7.44
N ARG A 6 -8.03 -1.86 6.27
CA ARG A 6 -9.02 -1.88 5.17
C ARG A 6 -9.06 -3.26 4.52
N LEU A 7 -7.91 -3.87 4.29
CA LEU A 7 -7.74 -5.24 3.79
C LEU A 7 -8.36 -6.26 4.73
N LEU A 8 -8.24 -6.06 6.03
CA LEU A 8 -8.84 -7.00 6.97
C LEU A 8 -10.38 -6.90 7.03
N HIS A 9 -10.94 -5.78 6.59
CA HIS A 9 -12.39 -5.56 6.48
C HIS A 9 -12.95 -5.76 5.06
N SER A 10 -12.10 -6.00 4.06
CA SER A 10 -12.53 -6.14 2.67
C SER A 10 -13.11 -7.53 2.37
N LYS A 11 -13.96 -7.59 1.35
CA LYS A 11 -14.55 -8.83 0.82
C LYS A 11 -13.52 -9.66 0.06
N PRO A 12 -13.71 -10.99 -0.07
CA PRO A 12 -12.80 -11.84 -0.85
C PRO A 12 -12.55 -11.33 -2.28
N ASN A 13 -13.59 -10.83 -2.95
CA ASN A 13 -13.45 -10.30 -4.32
C ASN A 13 -12.57 -9.05 -4.38
N GLU A 14 -12.72 -8.15 -3.41
CA GLU A 14 -11.93 -6.91 -3.29
C GLU A 14 -10.46 -7.23 -2.98
N ARG A 15 -10.18 -8.27 -2.17
CA ARG A 15 -8.80 -8.74 -1.89
C ARG A 15 -8.14 -9.40 -3.08
N ASN A 16 -8.92 -10.00 -3.97
CA ASN A 16 -8.39 -10.64 -5.17
C ASN A 16 -8.09 -9.63 -6.28
N ASN A 17 -8.58 -8.39 -6.18
CA ASN A 17 -8.34 -7.33 -7.15
C ASN A 17 -7.14 -6.45 -6.75
N TRP A 18 -5.94 -6.98 -6.96
CA TRP A 18 -4.69 -6.29 -6.64
C TRP A 18 -3.74 -6.23 -7.85
N ARG A 19 -2.81 -5.29 -7.81
CA ARG A 19 -1.74 -5.14 -8.80
C ARG A 19 -0.44 -4.72 -8.14
N PHE A 20 0.69 -5.06 -8.77
CA PHE A 20 1.97 -4.47 -8.38
C PHE A 20 2.03 -2.99 -8.79
N ILE A 21 2.71 -2.20 -7.97
CA ILE A 21 3.03 -0.79 -8.20
C ILE A 21 4.50 -0.56 -7.87
N ALA A 22 5.02 0.63 -8.20
CA ALA A 22 6.35 1.06 -7.77
C ALA A 22 7.44 0.02 -8.16
N ASP A 23 7.52 -0.38 -9.44
CA ASP A 23 8.46 -1.40 -9.93
C ASP A 23 8.51 -2.70 -9.10
N ASN A 24 7.33 -3.14 -8.65
CA ASN A 24 7.13 -4.33 -7.81
C ASN A 24 7.58 -4.17 -6.35
N GLU A 25 7.82 -2.95 -5.89
CA GLU A 25 8.10 -2.66 -4.47
C GLU A 25 6.82 -2.50 -3.64
N GLY A 26 5.65 -2.39 -4.27
CA GLY A 26 4.36 -2.28 -3.60
C GLY A 26 3.24 -3.10 -4.25
N ILE A 27 2.19 -3.33 -3.46
CA ILE A 27 0.94 -3.99 -3.87
C ILE A 27 -0.21 -3.01 -3.61
N HIS A 28 -1.01 -2.73 -4.64
CA HIS A 28 -2.16 -1.85 -4.59
C HIS A 28 -3.46 -2.63 -4.73
N TRP A 29 -4.41 -2.41 -3.82
CA TRP A 29 -5.79 -2.87 -3.92
C TRP A 29 -6.70 -1.71 -4.31
N SER A 30 -7.17 -1.72 -5.56
CA SER A 30 -7.93 -0.61 -6.14
C SER A 30 -9.29 -0.41 -5.48
N ASP A 31 -9.98 -1.51 -5.13
CA ASP A 31 -11.36 -1.46 -4.64
C ASP A 31 -11.49 -0.86 -3.23
N ILE A 32 -10.40 -0.87 -2.45
CA ILE A 32 -10.38 -0.43 -1.05
C ILE A 32 -9.36 0.69 -0.80
N ASP A 33 -8.71 1.16 -1.87
CA ASP A 33 -7.72 2.24 -1.84
C ASP A 33 -6.67 1.98 -0.75
N GLU A 34 -5.99 0.83 -0.83
CA GLU A 34 -4.94 0.45 0.12
C GLU A 34 -3.69 -0.04 -0.58
N ASP A 35 -2.55 0.50 -0.14
CA ASP A 35 -1.21 0.18 -0.63
C ASP A 35 -0.37 -0.48 0.47
N ILE A 36 0.35 -1.53 0.10
CA ILE A 36 1.32 -2.20 0.97
C ILE A 36 2.68 -2.28 0.29
N SER A 37 3.72 -1.85 0.99
CA SER A 37 5.10 -2.07 0.55
C SER A 37 5.55 -3.51 0.83
N VAL A 38 6.12 -4.16 -0.19
CA VAL A 38 6.75 -5.49 -0.09
C VAL A 38 7.89 -5.47 0.93
N LYS A 39 8.70 -4.40 0.93
CA LYS A 39 9.78 -4.21 1.91
C LYS A 39 9.27 -4.22 3.35
N ASN A 40 8.14 -3.56 3.62
CA ASN A 40 7.57 -3.51 4.96
C ASN A 40 7.01 -4.86 5.40
N ILE A 41 6.44 -5.65 4.47
CA ILE A 41 6.07 -7.05 4.76
C ILE A 41 7.30 -7.85 5.17
N ILE A 42 8.39 -7.79 4.39
CA ILE A 42 9.63 -8.55 4.63
C ILE A 42 10.28 -8.15 5.97
N LEU A 43 10.29 -6.86 6.28
CA LEU A 43 10.89 -6.32 7.50
C LEU A 43 9.95 -6.43 8.73
N GLY A 44 8.72 -6.92 8.57
CA GLY A 44 7.71 -6.95 9.62
C GLY A 44 7.29 -5.56 10.11
N GLN A 45 7.55 -4.52 9.31
CA GLN A 45 7.27 -3.13 9.65
C GLN A 45 5.80 -2.82 9.38
N ARG A 46 5.18 -2.08 10.30
CA ARG A 46 3.81 -1.58 10.16
C ARG A 46 3.87 -0.26 9.40
N THR A 47 3.21 -0.18 8.26
CA THR A 47 3.02 1.08 7.53
C THR A 47 1.67 1.68 7.87
N ASN A 48 1.64 3.01 8.05
CA ASN A 48 0.43 3.81 7.95
C ASN A 48 0.41 4.45 6.56
N VAL A 49 -0.63 4.16 5.77
CA VAL A 49 -0.88 4.75 4.44
C VAL A 49 -0.87 6.29 4.46
N ARG A 50 -1.09 6.90 5.63
CA ARG A 50 -1.11 8.37 5.85
C ARG A 50 0.26 9.01 6.09
N GLU A 51 1.30 8.23 6.32
CA GLU A 51 2.62 8.77 6.67
C GLU A 51 3.39 9.20 5.40
N LEU A 52 3.21 8.47 4.30
CA LEU A 52 3.82 8.80 3.00
C LEU A 52 3.22 10.06 2.36
N SER A 53 1.94 10.36 2.65
CA SER A 53 1.28 11.60 2.18
C SER A 53 1.76 12.89 2.88
N GLN A 54 2.63 12.78 3.88
CA GLN A 54 3.15 13.93 4.65
C GLN A 54 4.64 14.18 4.41
N ILE A 55 5.28 13.41 3.53
CA ILE A 55 6.70 13.58 3.18
C ILE A 55 6.76 14.46 1.91
N PRO A 56 7.24 15.72 2.01
CA PRO A 56 7.16 16.70 0.91
C PRO A 56 7.93 16.27 -0.36
N ASP A 57 8.95 15.43 -0.21
CA ASP A 57 9.85 15.04 -1.31
C ASP A 57 9.42 13.74 -2.02
N LEU A 58 8.33 13.11 -1.56
CA LEU A 58 7.77 11.86 -2.11
C LEU A 58 6.34 12.07 -2.63
N THR A 59 6.11 13.15 -3.37
CA THR A 59 4.84 13.30 -4.10
C THR A 59 4.74 12.24 -5.20
N TRP A 60 3.53 11.79 -5.50
CA TRP A 60 3.24 10.78 -6.54
C TRP A 60 3.67 11.23 -7.96
N GLU A 61 4.03 12.50 -8.11
CA GLU A 61 4.60 13.08 -9.34
C GLU A 61 6.08 12.69 -9.54
N ASN A 62 6.84 12.45 -8.46
CA ASN A 62 8.25 12.03 -8.53
C ASN A 62 8.45 10.53 -8.83
N TRP A 63 7.37 9.75 -8.87
CA TRP A 63 7.39 8.30 -9.13
C TRP A 63 7.07 7.92 -10.58
N LEU A 64 6.90 8.91 -11.47
CA LEU A 64 6.57 8.71 -12.89
C LEU A 64 7.66 9.22 -13.86
N GLU A 65 8.88 9.46 -13.37
CA GLU A 65 10.12 9.47 -14.17
C GLU A 65 10.91 8.18 -13.92
#